data_AF-A0A233V9Q1-F1
#
_entry.id   AF-A0A233V9Q1-F1
#
_cell.length_a   1.000
_cell.length_b   1.000
_cell.length_c   1.000
_cell.angle_alpha   90.00
_cell.angle_beta   90.00
_cell.angle_gamma   90.00
#
_symmetry.space_group_name_H-M   'P 1'
#
loop_
_entity.id
_entity.type
_entity.pdbx_description
1 polymer ?
#
loop_
_entity_poly.entity_id
_entity_poly.type
_entity_poly.pdbx_seq_one_letter_code
_entity_poly.pdbx_strand_id
1 'polypeptide(L)' 'MVQRYATLKSILVKKEIKQQELADAINMDRTTLSAKINRYQGRDFTLDEARAISEFIKEPIDNFF' A
#
# COMPACT_ATOMS: atom_id res chain seq x y z
N MET A 1 -12.57 -14.55 4.09
CA MET A 1 -12.23 -13.21 4.63
C MET A 1 -11.59 -12.40 3.51
N VAL A 2 -12.22 -11.31 3.05
CA VAL A 2 -11.55 -10.36 2.15
C VAL A 2 -10.48 -9.67 2.97
N GLN A 3 -9.19 -9.96 2.72
CA GLN A 3 -8.11 -9.22 3.35
C GLN A 3 -8.20 -7.78 2.84
N ARG A 4 -8.48 -6.82 3.72
CA ARG A 4 -8.30 -5.38 3.42
C ARG A 4 -6.91 -5.19 2.82
N TYR A 5 -6.83 -4.41 1.74
CA TYR A 5 -5.62 -4.19 0.94
C TYR A 5 -5.18 -5.36 0.03
N ALA A 6 -6.01 -6.40 -0.14
CA ALA A 6 -5.77 -7.41 -1.17
C ALA A 6 -5.70 -6.78 -2.57
N THR A 7 -6.58 -5.82 -2.86
CA THR A 7 -6.57 -5.09 -4.14
C THR A 7 -5.28 -4.29 -4.33
N LEU A 8 -4.78 -3.61 -3.28
CA LEU A 8 -3.48 -2.94 -3.32
C LEU A 8 -2.36 -3.93 -3.65
N LYS A 9 -2.28 -5.08 -2.97
CA LYS A 9 -1.29 -6.13 -3.29
C LYS A 9 -1.39 -6.58 -4.76
N SER A 10 -2.61 -6.81 -5.25
CA SER A 10 -2.82 -7.22 -6.64
C SER A 10 -2.39 -6.16 -7.64
N ILE A 11 -2.61 -4.87 -7.35
CA ILE A 11 -2.14 -3.78 -8.21
C ILE A 11 -0.61 -3.73 -8.24
N LEU A 12 0.05 -3.83 -7.08
CA LEU A 12 1.51 -3.83 -7.01
C LEU A 12 2.11 -4.97 -7.84
N VAL A 13 1.55 -6.18 -7.74
CA VAL A 13 1.98 -7.32 -8.55
C VAL A 13 1.72 -7.08 -10.05
N LYS A 14 0.54 -6.59 -10.43
CA LYS A 14 0.19 -6.30 -11.83
C LYS A 14 1.06 -5.23 -12.47
N LYS A 15 1.49 -4.23 -11.70
CA LYS A 15 2.36 -3.14 -12.16
C LYS A 15 3.84 -3.44 -11.98
N GLU A 16 4.19 -4.65 -11.54
CA GLU A 16 5.55 -5.09 -11.24
C GLU A 16 6.30 -4.17 -10.25
N ILE A 17 5.54 -3.50 -9.38
CA ILE A 17 6.07 -2.59 -8.36
C ILE A 17 6.52 -3.41 -7.16
N LYS A 18 7.80 -3.29 -6.78
CA LYS A 18 8.29 -3.92 -5.56
C LYS A 18 7.82 -3.14 -4.34
N GLN A 19 7.53 -3.85 -3.24
CA GLN A 19 7.18 -3.22 -1.98
C GLN A 19 8.27 -2.25 -1.47
N GLN A 20 9.55 -2.53 -1.76
CA GLN A 20 10.64 -1.62 -1.42
C GLN A 20 10.52 -0.28 -2.16
N GLU A 21 10.21 -0.31 -3.47
CA GLU A 21 10.08 0.91 -4.27
C GLU A 21 8.93 1.78 -3.79
N LEU A 22 7.78 1.15 -3.46
CA LEU A 22 6.66 1.88 -2.87
C LEU A 22 7.03 2.47 -1.50
N ALA A 23 7.70 1.68 -0.66
CA ALA A 23 8.14 2.09 0.67
C ALA A 23 9.07 3.33 0.58
N ASP A 24 10.05 3.28 -0.32
CA ASP A 24 10.98 4.39 -0.57
C ASP A 24 10.25 5.63 -1.11
N ALA A 25 9.29 5.44 -2.03
CA ALA A 25 8.52 6.53 -2.63
C ALA A 25 7.64 7.28 -1.64
N ILE A 26 7.09 6.59 -0.64
CA ILE A 26 6.24 7.19 0.40
C ILE A 26 7.02 7.49 1.69
N ASN A 27 8.36 7.37 1.65
CA ASN A 27 9.26 7.57 2.79
C ASN A 27 8.85 6.74 4.03
N MET A 28 8.51 5.48 3.82
CA MET A 28 8.11 4.52 4.84
C MET A 28 9.08 3.34 4.85
N ASP A 29 9.38 2.80 6.03
CA ASP A 29 10.15 1.55 6.11
C ASP A 29 9.37 0.36 5.49
N ARG A 30 10.06 -0.50 4.75
CA ARG A 30 9.44 -1.66 4.06
C ARG A 30 8.71 -2.60 5.03
N THR A 31 9.26 -2.81 6.22
CA THR A 31 8.61 -3.68 7.23
C THR A 31 7.36 -3.03 7.79
N THR A 32 7.35 -1.70 7.95
CA THR A 32 6.16 -0.93 8.32
C THR A 32 5.08 -1.01 7.25
N LEU A 33 5.45 -0.82 5.98
CA LEU A 33 4.54 -0.99 4.84
C LEU A 33 3.93 -2.40 4.85
N SER A 34 4.77 -3.43 4.97
CA SER A 34 4.31 -4.83 5.02
C SER A 34 3.38 -5.08 6.22
N ALA A 35 3.69 -4.53 7.39
CA ALA A 35 2.83 -4.63 8.57
C ALA A 35 1.46 -3.98 8.34
N LYS A 36 1.40 -2.81 7.70
CA LYS A 36 0.13 -2.12 7.35
C LYS A 36 -0.66 -2.86 6.28
N ILE A 37 -0.01 -3.29 5.20
CA ILE A 37 -0.61 -4.10 4.13
C ILE A 37 -1.23 -5.38 4.69
N ASN A 38 -0.57 -6.01 5.66
CA ASN A 38 -1.07 -7.23 6.31
C ASN A 38 -1.93 -6.97 7.55
N ARG A 39 -2.21 -5.70 7.88
CA ARG A 39 -2.93 -5.25 9.09
C ARG A 39 -2.41 -5.87 10.38
N TYR A 40 -1.11 -6.12 10.45
CA TYR A 40 -0.46 -6.65 11.64
C TYR A 40 -0.66 -5.67 12.80
N GLN A 41 -1.19 -6.17 13.92
CA GLN A 41 -1.56 -5.38 15.10
C GLN A 41 -2.55 -4.24 14.84
N GLY A 42 -3.40 -4.36 13.81
CA GLY A 42 -4.42 -3.35 13.50
C GLY A 42 -3.85 -2.04 12.95
N ARG A 43 -2.57 -2.01 12.55
CA ARG A 43 -1.99 -0.85 11.87
C ARG A 43 -2.71 -0.60 10.57
N ASP A 44 -3.09 0.66 10.36
CA ASP A 44 -3.74 1.14 9.15
C ASP A 44 -2.92 2.23 8.48
N PHE A 45 -3.22 2.46 7.21
CA PHE A 45 -2.66 3.60 6.50
C PHE A 45 -3.37 4.88 6.89
N THR A 46 -2.61 5.96 7.03
CA THR A 46 -3.18 7.30 7.16
C THR A 46 -3.69 7.79 5.80
N LEU A 47 -4.51 8.84 5.80
CA LEU A 47 -4.98 9.45 4.55
C LEU A 47 -3.81 9.96 3.69
N ASP A 48 -2.77 10.52 4.32
CA ASP A 48 -1.60 11.04 3.62
C ASP A 48 -0.76 9.90 3.00
N GLU A 49 -0.61 8.78 3.71
CA GLU A 49 0.03 7.59 3.15
C GLU A 49 -0.79 7.01 1.99
N ALA A 50 -2.12 6.97 2.11
CA ALA A 50 -3.00 6.51 1.04
C ALA A 50 -2.92 7.40 -0.21
N ARG A 51 -2.84 8.73 -0.02
CA ARG A 51 -2.60 9.70 -1.10
C ARG A 51 -1.24 9.48 -1.77
N ALA A 52 -0.17 9.34 -0.99
CA ALA A 52 1.17 9.09 -1.53
C ALA A 52 1.23 7.77 -2.33
N ILE A 53 0.56 6.71 -1.84
CA ILE A 53 0.43 5.44 -2.57
C ILE A 53 -0.34 5.66 -3.88
N SER A 54 -1.47 6.37 -3.85
CA SER A 54 -2.30 6.70 -5.02
C SER A 54 -1.52 7.44 -6.10
N GLU A 55 -0.75 8.46 -5.70
CA GLU A 55 0.11 9.23 -6.60
C GLU A 55 1.20 8.37 -7.24
N PHE A 56 1.83 7.48 -6.44
CA PHE A 56 2.90 6.62 -6.93
C PHE A 56 2.40 5.53 -7.89
N ILE A 57 1.33 4.81 -7.52
CA ILE A 57 0.79 3.73 -8.36
C ILE A 57 -0.13 4.27 -9.48
N LYS A 58 -0.42 5.57 -9.49
CA LYS A 58 -1.31 6.26 -10.42
C LYS A 58 -2.70 5.62 -10.50
N GLU A 59 -3.28 5.34 -9.34
CA GLU A 59 -4.65 4.81 -9.20
C GLU A 59 -5.43 5.64 -8.17
N PRO A 60 -6.73 5.88 -8.36
CA PRO A 60 -7.59 6.47 -7.34
C PRO A 60 -7.57 5.65 -6.04
N ILE A 61 -7.59 6.32 -4.88
CA ILE A 61 -7.60 5.66 -3.56
C ILE A 61 -8.75 4.64 -3.45
N ASP A 62 -9.93 4.99 -3.98
CA ASP A 62 -11.14 4.17 -3.98
C ASP A 62 -10.98 2.82 -4.72
N ASN A 63 -9.95 2.68 -5.57
CA ASN A 63 -9.68 1.42 -6.27
C ASN A 63 -9.00 0.39 -5.36
N PHE A 64 -8.43 0.76 -4.20
CA PHE A 64 -7.61 -0.16 -3.40
C PHE A 64 -7.73 -0.02 -1.88
N PHE A 65 -8.39 1.02 -1.37
CA PHE A 65 -8.80 1.19 0.02
C PHE A 65 -10.29 0.94 0.20
#